data_AF-A0AAJ1UJE4-F1
#
_entry.id   AF-A0AAJ1UJE4-F1
#
_cell.length_a   1.000
_cell.length_b   1.000
_cell.length_c   1.000
_cell.angle_alpha   90.00
_cell.angle_beta   90.00
_cell.angle_gamma   90.00
#
_symmetry.space_group_name_H-M   'P 1'
#
loop_
_entity.id
_entity.type
_entity.pdbx_description
1 polymer ?
#
loop_
_entity_poly.entity_id
_entity_poly.type
_entity_poly.pdbx_seq_one_letter_code
_entity_poly.pdbx_strand_id
1 'polypeptide(L)'
;LLSNRHQIINAEQVVHFDSFSPEVDQGNFTLKDFSEHSADNKATWVVEKNRSYMVMNDHNNRKLRVTPYFDGNPQLPFGETIFKEFVVEGGRLKGFSKGVNLNAYRVSGNGEPLLVDPELFPNIDVNAYLRPEPNKRLMRRQLVEERRFKQGV
;
A
#
# COMPACT_ATOMS: atom_id res chain seq x y z
N LEU A 1 22.17 39.04 8.29
CA LEU A 1 20.86 38.76 7.65
C LEU A 1 20.87 37.31 7.19
N LEU A 2 20.38 36.40 8.03
CA LEU A 2 20.30 34.97 7.72
C LEU A 2 18.93 34.69 7.10
N SER A 3 18.92 34.39 5.81
CA SER A 3 17.73 34.07 5.03
C SER A 3 17.24 32.67 5.39
N ASN A 4 16.23 32.57 6.27
CA ASN A 4 15.49 31.33 6.49
C ASN A 4 14.74 30.97 5.21
N ARG A 5 15.29 30.01 4.44
CA ARG A 5 14.55 29.31 3.39
C ARG A 5 13.48 28.44 4.05
N HIS A 6 12.30 28.99 4.24
CA HIS A 6 11.10 28.17 4.44
C HIS A 6 10.83 27.42 3.14
N GLN A 7 11.15 26.13 3.11
CA GLN A 7 10.57 25.23 2.11
C GLN A 7 9.10 25.07 2.46
N ILE A 8 8.23 25.71 1.68
CA ILE A 8 6.80 25.47 1.73
C ILE A 8 6.59 24.08 1.12
N ILE A 9 6.45 23.07 1.98
CA ILE A 9 5.97 21.75 1.57
C ILE A 9 4.46 21.94 1.39
N ASN A 10 3.98 21.82 0.14
CA ASN A 10 2.56 21.89 -0.15
C ASN A 10 1.81 20.94 0.79
N ALA A 11 0.95 21.48 1.65
CA ALA A 11 0.03 20.72 2.47
C ALA A 11 -0.89 19.95 1.51
N GLU A 12 -0.55 18.69 1.26
CA GLU A 12 -1.37 17.78 0.49
C GLU A 12 -2.71 17.66 1.22
N GLN A 13 -3.79 18.04 0.54
CA GLN A 13 -5.18 17.97 1.00
C GLN A 13 -5.41 16.70 1.83
N VAL A 14 -6.18 16.83 2.93
CA VAL A 14 -6.72 15.71 3.73
C VAL A 14 -7.02 14.56 2.79
N VAL A 15 -6.13 13.56 2.78
CA VAL A 15 -6.05 12.63 1.67
C VAL A 15 -7.26 11.73 1.73
N HIS A 16 -8.27 12.04 0.92
CA HIS A 16 -9.40 11.16 0.74
C HIS A 16 -8.92 10.00 -0.12
N PHE A 17 -8.65 8.86 0.51
CA PHE A 17 -8.40 7.63 -0.21
C PHE A 17 -9.75 7.10 -0.68
N ASP A 18 -9.91 6.92 -1.99
CA ASP A 18 -11.00 6.11 -2.53
C ASP A 18 -10.88 4.74 -1.88
N SER A 19 -11.69 4.54 -0.84
CA SER A 19 -11.65 3.37 0.05
C SER A 19 -12.09 2.09 -0.67
N PHE A 20 -12.67 2.26 -1.84
CA PHE A 20 -13.22 1.24 -2.70
C PHE A 20 -12.25 0.92 -3.84
N SER A 21 -11.84 -0.34 -3.92
CA SER A 21 -11.03 -0.85 -5.03
C SER A 21 -11.61 -2.21 -5.40
N PRO A 22 -12.46 -2.29 -6.45
CA PRO A 22 -13.10 -3.53 -6.86
C PRO A 22 -12.11 -4.66 -7.10
N GLU A 23 -10.95 -4.34 -7.68
CA GLU A 23 -9.89 -5.30 -7.98
C GLU A 23 -9.30 -5.90 -6.70
N VAL A 24 -9.09 -5.07 -5.68
CA VAL A 24 -8.65 -5.54 -4.35
C VAL A 24 -9.75 -6.31 -3.64
N ASP A 25 -10.98 -5.82 -3.65
CA ASP A 25 -12.11 -6.44 -2.96
C ASP A 25 -12.47 -7.81 -3.56
N GLN A 26 -12.31 -7.96 -4.87
CA GLN A 26 -12.44 -9.25 -5.57
C GLN A 26 -11.18 -10.13 -5.44
N GLY A 27 -10.11 -9.60 -4.84
CA GLY A 27 -8.86 -10.31 -4.64
C GLY A 27 -8.08 -10.59 -5.93
N ASN A 28 -8.26 -9.72 -6.92
CA ASN A 28 -7.63 -9.77 -8.23
C ASN A 28 -6.39 -8.86 -8.35
N PHE A 29 -6.13 -8.00 -7.35
CA PHE A 29 -4.94 -7.16 -7.34
C PHE A 29 -3.69 -7.95 -6.91
N THR A 30 -2.61 -7.80 -7.68
CA THR A 30 -1.33 -8.50 -7.54
C THR A 30 -0.16 -7.51 -7.62
N LEU A 31 1.04 -7.98 -7.27
CA LEU A 31 2.27 -7.19 -7.40
C LEU A 31 2.59 -6.73 -8.83
N LYS A 32 2.10 -7.45 -9.84
CA LYS A 32 2.29 -7.08 -11.23
C LYS A 32 1.49 -5.82 -11.58
N ASP A 33 0.28 -5.72 -11.07
CA ASP A 33 -0.58 -4.55 -11.25
C ASP A 33 0.09 -3.30 -10.68
N PHE A 34 0.92 -3.46 -9.64
CA PHE A 34 1.77 -2.38 -9.14
C PHE A 34 2.73 -1.83 -10.20
N SER A 35 3.47 -2.71 -10.88
CA SER A 35 4.44 -2.30 -11.90
C SER A 35 3.79 -1.74 -13.17
N GLU A 36 2.53 -2.12 -13.44
CA GLU A 36 1.80 -1.66 -14.62
C GLU A 36 1.10 -0.31 -14.38
N HIS A 37 0.65 -0.06 -13.15
CA HIS A 37 -0.22 1.08 -12.85
C HIS A 37 0.42 2.15 -11.96
N SER A 38 1.51 1.86 -11.24
CA SER A 38 2.18 2.85 -10.38
C SER A 38 2.97 3.87 -11.20
N ALA A 39 2.82 5.15 -10.87
CA ALA A 39 3.58 6.23 -11.49
C ALA A 39 5.06 6.28 -11.07
N ASP A 40 5.36 5.84 -9.85
CA ASP A 40 6.66 6.05 -9.19
C ASP A 40 7.27 4.76 -8.59
N ASN A 41 6.62 3.61 -8.80
CA ASN A 41 6.96 2.34 -8.16
C ASN A 41 7.01 2.43 -6.63
N LYS A 42 6.20 3.31 -6.02
CA LYS A 42 6.09 3.44 -4.58
C LYS A 42 4.69 3.09 -4.08
N ALA A 43 4.65 2.41 -2.95
CA ALA A 43 3.45 2.17 -2.17
C ALA A 43 3.52 2.94 -0.86
N THR A 44 2.39 3.46 -0.39
CA THR A 44 2.29 4.07 0.93
C THR A 44 1.40 3.20 1.81
N TRP A 45 1.92 2.81 2.96
CA TRP A 45 1.13 2.20 4.00
C TRP A 45 0.40 3.27 4.79
N VAL A 46 -0.92 3.22 4.79
CA VAL A 46 -1.82 4.08 5.53
C VAL A 46 -2.29 3.34 6.77
N VAL A 47 -1.99 3.86 7.96
CA VAL A 47 -2.42 3.27 9.24
C VAL A 47 -3.30 4.25 9.98
N GLU A 48 -4.53 3.82 10.24
CA GLU A 48 -5.51 4.48 11.08
C GLU A 48 -5.69 3.69 12.38
N LYS A 49 -6.53 4.19 13.29
CA LYS A 49 -6.78 3.53 14.59
C LYS A 49 -7.26 2.07 14.45
N ASN A 50 -8.25 1.85 13.59
CA ASN A 50 -8.98 0.59 13.52
C ASN A 50 -8.66 -0.24 12.28
N ARG A 51 -7.94 0.33 11.32
CA ARG A 51 -7.63 -0.32 10.04
C ARG A 51 -6.33 0.23 9.47
N SER A 52 -5.71 -0.54 8.61
CA SER A 52 -4.63 -0.09 7.77
C SER A 52 -4.66 -0.79 6.41
N TYR A 53 -4.01 -0.18 5.44
CA TYR A 53 -4.05 -0.59 4.03
C TYR A 53 -2.91 0.06 3.25
N MET A 54 -2.54 -0.53 2.13
CA MET A 54 -1.58 0.03 1.20
C MET A 54 -2.29 0.79 0.09
N VAL A 55 -1.69 1.89 -0.34
CA VAL A 55 -2.10 2.67 -1.51
C VAL A 55 -0.93 2.89 -2.45
N MET A 56 -1.20 3.12 -3.73
CA MET A 56 -0.23 3.58 -4.73
C MET A 56 -0.77 4.80 -5.47
N ASN A 57 0.12 5.60 -6.05
CA ASN A 57 -0.28 6.62 -7.02
C ASN A 57 -0.34 6.00 -8.41
N ASP A 58 -1.48 6.16 -9.10
CA ASP A 58 -1.59 5.83 -10.51
C ASP A 58 -0.91 6.89 -11.40
N HIS A 59 -0.82 6.63 -12.70
CA HIS A 59 -0.26 7.58 -13.69
C HIS A 59 -1.01 8.93 -13.78
N ASN A 60 -2.22 9.02 -13.21
CA ASN A 60 -3.01 10.24 -13.12
C ASN A 60 -2.90 10.93 -11.74
N ASN A 61 -1.94 10.49 -10.90
CA ASN A 61 -1.77 10.91 -9.51
C ASN A 61 -2.99 10.63 -8.60
N ARG A 62 -3.84 9.66 -8.95
CA ARG A 62 -4.90 9.17 -8.09
C ARG A 62 -4.34 8.13 -7.13
N LYS A 63 -4.69 8.25 -5.84
CA LYS A 63 -4.33 7.26 -4.82
C LYS A 63 -5.31 6.09 -4.88
N LEU A 64 -4.81 4.90 -5.21
CA LEU A 64 -5.59 3.66 -5.31
C LEU A 64 -5.19 2.70 -4.20
N ARG A 65 -6.17 2.10 -3.51
CA ARG A 65 -5.91 1.02 -2.54
C ARG A 65 -5.49 -0.25 -3.28
N VAL A 66 -4.42 -0.89 -2.80
CA VAL A 66 -3.77 -2.06 -3.42
C VAL A 66 -3.71 -3.30 -2.53
N THR A 67 -4.20 -3.22 -1.30
CA THR A 67 -4.36 -4.37 -0.39
C THR A 67 -5.74 -4.35 0.26
N PRO A 68 -6.25 -5.52 0.71
CA PRO A 68 -7.36 -5.57 1.65
C PRO A 68 -7.07 -4.74 2.91
N TYR A 69 -8.11 -4.45 3.69
CA TYR A 69 -7.92 -3.89 5.03
C TYR A 69 -7.32 -4.94 5.97
N PHE A 70 -6.42 -4.48 6.83
CA PHE A 70 -5.86 -5.24 7.93
C PHE A 70 -5.75 -4.36 9.18
N ASP A 71 -5.21 -4.90 10.27
CA ASP A 71 -5.27 -4.26 11.59
C ASP A 71 -4.62 -2.87 11.60
N GLY A 72 -5.28 -1.90 12.23
CA GLY A 72 -4.75 -0.56 12.47
C GLY A 72 -3.83 -0.51 13.70
N ASN A 73 -3.57 0.70 14.20
CA ASN A 73 -2.91 0.89 15.49
C ASN A 73 -3.88 1.51 16.52
N PRO A 74 -4.33 0.76 17.54
CA PRO A 74 -5.27 1.26 18.55
C PRO A 74 -4.71 2.40 19.41
N GLN A 75 -3.38 2.58 19.46
CA GLN A 75 -2.71 3.68 20.16
C GLN A 75 -2.88 5.03 19.44
N LEU A 76 -3.28 5.02 18.17
CA LEU A 76 -3.55 6.26 17.44
C LEU A 76 -4.84 6.92 17.98
N PRO A 77 -4.83 8.25 18.19
CA PRO A 77 -6.04 9.04 18.37
C PRO A 77 -7.01 8.89 17.20
N PHE A 78 -8.30 9.09 17.46
CA PHE A 78 -9.31 9.10 16.39
C PHE A 78 -9.06 10.26 15.42
N GLY A 79 -9.18 9.98 14.12
CA GLY A 79 -8.95 10.96 13.05
C GLY A 79 -7.49 11.17 12.68
N GLU A 80 -6.55 10.51 13.37
CA GLU A 80 -5.14 10.56 13.00
C GLU A 80 -4.73 9.41 12.11
N THR A 81 -3.74 9.68 11.27
CA THR A 81 -3.23 8.70 10.31
C THR A 81 -1.72 8.84 10.22
N ILE A 82 -1.04 7.70 10.21
CA ILE A 82 0.40 7.62 9.96
C ILE A 82 0.65 6.93 8.63
N PHE A 83 1.73 7.33 7.98
CA PHE A 83 2.10 6.94 6.64
C PHE A 83 3.52 6.43 6.61
N LYS A 84 3.76 5.36 5.84
CA LYS A 84 5.11 4.85 5.57
C LYS A 84 5.24 4.45 4.11
N GLU A 85 6.20 5.04 3.42
CA GLU A 85 6.49 4.71 2.03
C GLU A 85 7.32 3.42 1.91
N PHE A 86 7.08 2.68 0.84
CA PHE A 86 7.79 1.49 0.41
C PHE A 86 8.14 1.61 -1.06
N VAL A 87 9.32 1.13 -1.47
CA VAL A 87 9.65 0.91 -2.88
C VAL A 87 9.17 -0.48 -3.29
N VAL A 88 8.69 -0.61 -4.52
CA VAL A 88 8.41 -1.90 -5.15
C VAL A 88 9.62 -2.37 -5.94
N GLU A 89 10.30 -3.40 -5.45
CA GLU A 89 11.55 -3.87 -6.00
C GLU A 89 11.67 -5.39 -5.90
N GLY A 90 11.97 -6.07 -7.01
CA GLY A 90 12.12 -7.52 -7.04
C GLY A 90 10.84 -8.28 -6.69
N GLY A 91 9.68 -7.71 -7.04
CA GLY A 91 8.37 -8.29 -6.74
C GLY A 91 8.03 -8.26 -5.24
N ARG A 92 8.56 -7.31 -4.48
CA ARG A 92 8.26 -7.13 -3.05
C ARG A 92 8.19 -5.65 -2.68
N LEU A 93 7.44 -5.33 -1.63
CA LEU A 93 7.51 -4.05 -0.95
C LEU A 93 8.72 -4.03 -0.03
N LYS A 94 9.60 -3.04 -0.22
CA LYS A 94 10.79 -2.80 0.61
C LYS A 94 10.68 -1.44 1.29
N GLY A 95 10.77 -1.43 2.62
CA GLY A 95 10.81 -0.20 3.43
C GLY A 95 12.19 0.50 3.43
N PHE A 96 13.15 -0.02 2.65
CA PHE A 96 14.47 0.55 2.46
C PHE A 96 14.96 0.18 1.07
N SER A 97 15.48 1.15 0.31
CA SER A 97 16.21 0.91 -0.93
C SER A 97 17.31 1.96 -1.11
N LYS A 98 18.46 1.55 -1.67
CA LYS A 98 19.63 2.42 -1.82
C LYS A 98 19.33 3.51 -2.84
N GLY A 99 19.42 4.77 -2.43
CA GLY A 99 19.19 5.92 -3.31
C GLY A 99 17.74 6.35 -3.46
N VAL A 100 16.80 5.76 -2.70
CA VAL A 100 15.41 6.20 -2.64
C VAL A 100 15.11 6.75 -1.25
N ASN A 101 14.68 8.02 -1.18
CA ASN A 101 14.15 8.59 0.05
C ASN A 101 12.70 8.10 0.23
N LEU A 102 12.50 7.33 1.30
CA LEU A 102 11.20 6.85 1.75
C LEU A 102 10.83 7.60 3.02
N ASN A 103 9.64 8.19 3.02
CA ASN A 103 9.16 8.97 4.14
C ASN A 103 8.33 8.13 5.10
N ALA A 104 8.39 8.49 6.38
CA ALA A 104 7.41 8.10 7.37
C ALA A 104 6.93 9.37 8.08
N TYR A 105 5.62 9.61 8.08
CA TYR A 105 5.05 10.84 8.60
C TYR A 105 3.65 10.62 9.19
N ARG A 106 3.23 11.55 10.04
CA ARG A 106 1.91 11.58 10.69
C ARG A 106 1.16 12.81 10.19
N VAL A 107 -0.12 12.65 9.87
CA VAL A 107 -1.03 13.76 9.61
C VAL A 107 -2.04 13.81 10.74
N SER A 108 -2.05 14.93 11.47
CA SER A 108 -3.11 15.24 12.44
C SER A 108 -4.21 16.06 11.76
N GLY A 109 -5.33 16.29 12.43
CA GLY A 109 -6.51 16.97 11.86
C GLY A 109 -6.25 18.40 11.33
N ASN A 110 -5.07 18.97 11.61
CA ASN A 110 -4.59 20.25 11.10
C ASN A 110 -3.84 20.17 9.74
N GLY A 111 -3.63 18.97 9.19
CA GLY A 111 -3.11 18.76 7.83
C GLY A 111 -1.58 18.85 7.66
N GLU A 112 -0.83 19.23 8.69
CA GLU A 112 0.64 19.36 8.60
C GLU A 112 1.35 18.03 8.86
N PRO A 113 2.28 17.59 7.99
CA PRO A 113 3.03 16.36 8.19
C PRO A 113 4.06 16.51 9.31
N LEU A 114 3.99 15.65 10.31
CA LEU A 114 4.94 15.56 11.41
C LEU A 114 5.79 14.28 11.30
N LEU A 115 7.01 14.31 11.85
CA LEU A 115 7.79 13.09 12.03
C LEU A 115 7.00 12.09 12.90
N VAL A 116 6.99 10.84 12.47
CA VAL A 116 6.28 9.76 13.16
C VAL A 116 7.28 8.88 13.91
N ASP A 117 6.91 8.47 15.10
CA ASP A 117 7.62 7.44 15.86
C ASP A 117 7.47 6.07 15.14
N PRO A 118 8.58 5.41 14.76
CA PRO A 118 8.55 4.08 14.14
C PRO A 118 7.78 3.02 14.94
N GLU A 119 7.69 3.16 16.27
CA GLU A 119 6.97 2.22 17.15
C GLU A 119 5.44 2.28 16.97
N LEU A 120 4.93 3.33 16.32
CA LEU A 120 3.50 3.45 16.01
C LEU A 120 3.08 2.59 14.81
N PHE A 121 4.00 1.99 14.06
CA PHE A 121 3.62 1.07 13.00
C PHE A 121 3.33 -0.32 13.56
N PRO A 122 2.19 -0.95 13.21
CA PRO A 122 1.92 -2.33 13.57
C PRO A 122 3.06 -3.27 13.16
N ASN A 123 3.35 -4.29 13.96
CA ASN A 123 4.33 -5.30 13.60
C ASN A 123 3.71 -6.34 12.65
N ILE A 124 3.57 -5.97 11.38
CA ILE A 124 2.99 -6.82 10.33
C ILE A 124 3.90 -6.89 9.09
N ASP A 125 3.84 -8.00 8.36
CA ASP A 125 4.42 -8.09 7.03
C ASP A 125 3.39 -7.67 5.98
N VAL A 126 3.53 -6.45 5.46
CA VAL A 126 2.66 -5.92 4.39
C VAL A 126 2.70 -6.77 3.12
N ASN A 127 3.78 -7.51 2.86
CA ASN A 127 3.87 -8.39 1.70
C ASN A 127 2.93 -9.60 1.81
N ALA A 128 2.54 -9.99 3.03
CA ALA A 128 1.58 -11.09 3.23
C ALA A 128 0.16 -10.74 2.72
N TYR A 129 -0.13 -9.46 2.57
CA TYR A 129 -1.42 -8.95 2.10
C TYR A 129 -1.46 -8.67 0.59
N LEU A 130 -0.31 -8.80 -0.09
CA LEU A 130 -0.23 -8.73 -1.54
C LEU A 130 -0.33 -10.14 -2.11
N ARG A 131 -1.29 -10.34 -3.02
CA ARG A 131 -1.45 -11.64 -3.66
C ARG A 131 -0.37 -11.83 -4.73
N PRO A 132 0.25 -13.02 -4.80
CA PRO A 132 1.12 -13.37 -5.91
C PRO A 132 0.29 -13.48 -7.20
N GLU A 133 0.95 -13.26 -8.35
CA GLU A 133 0.29 -13.45 -9.65
C GLU A 133 -0.18 -14.92 -9.79
N PRO A 134 -1.47 -15.16 -10.13
CA PRO A 134 -1.96 -16.50 -10.36
C PRO A 134 -1.22 -17.17 -11.53
N ASN A 135 -0.61 -18.33 -11.28
CA ASN A 135 -0.03 -19.13 -12.37
C ASN A 135 -1.14 -19.78 -13.20
N LYS A 136 -1.61 -19.05 -14.23
CA LYS A 136 -2.72 -19.48 -15.11
C LYS A 136 -2.43 -20.83 -15.78
N ARG A 137 -1.17 -21.15 -16.09
CA ARG A 137 -0.79 -22.43 -16.70
C ARG A 137 -0.98 -23.59 -15.71
N LEU A 138 -0.52 -23.41 -14.47
CA LEU A 138 -0.69 -24.41 -13.41
C LEU A 138 -2.18 -24.63 -13.09
N MET A 139 -2.95 -23.55 -12.93
CA MET A 139 -4.38 -23.64 -12.65
C MET A 139 -5.13 -24.37 -13.78
N ARG A 140 -4.80 -24.11 -15.05
CA ARG A 140 -5.36 -24.86 -16.18
C ARG A 140 -5.03 -26.35 -16.11
N ARG A 141 -3.80 -26.71 -15.74
CA ARG A 141 -3.40 -28.13 -15.58
C ARG A 141 -4.23 -28.80 -14.49
N GLN A 142 -4.35 -28.17 -13.31
CA GLN A 142 -5.14 -28.69 -12.20
C GLN A 142 -6.62 -28.85 -12.58
N LEU A 143 -7.22 -27.86 -13.26
CA LEU A 143 -8.61 -27.97 -13.74
C LEU A 143 -8.81 -29.13 -14.71
N VAL A 144 -7.84 -29.41 -15.59
CA VAL A 144 -7.90 -30.56 -16.51
C VAL A 144 -7.77 -31.87 -15.75
N GLU A 145 -6.86 -31.95 -14.77
CA GLU A 145 -6.68 -33.12 -13.90
C GLU A 145 -7.93 -33.40 -13.05
N GLU A 146 -8.52 -32.38 -12.43
CA GLU A 146 -9.77 -32.51 -11.67
C GLU A 146 -10.94 -32.96 -12.54
N ARG A 147 -11.05 -32.45 -13.78
CA ARG A 147 -12.08 -32.90 -14.72
C ARG A 147 -11.88 -34.37 -15.09
N ARG A 148 -10.64 -34.81 -15.32
CA ARG A 148 -10.33 -36.23 -15.60
C ARG A 148 -10.68 -37.11 -14.41
N PHE A 149 -10.34 -36.70 -13.20
CA PHE A 149 -10.67 -37.44 -11.97
C PHE A 149 -12.19 -37.53 -11.72
N LYS A 150 -12.93 -36.43 -11.93
CA LYS A 150 -14.40 -36.41 -11.77
C LYS A 150 -15.16 -37.17 -12.86
N GLN A 151 -14.58 -37.34 -14.04
CA GLN A 151 -15.21 -38.04 -15.16
C GLN A 151 -14.95 -39.55 -15.17
N GLY A 152 -14.24 -40.08 -14.18
CA GLY A 152 -14.07 -41.53 -14.02
C GLY A 152 -13.28 -42.16 -15.17
N VAL A 153 -11.97 -41.94 -15.14
CA VAL A 153 -11.00 -42.92 -15.66
C VAL A 153 -10.36 -43.58 -14.45
#